data_AF-A0A853IPW8-F1
#
_entry.id   AF-A0A853IPW8-F1
#
_cell.length_a   1.000
_cell.length_b   1.000
_cell.length_c   1.000
_cell.angle_alpha   90.00
_cell.angle_beta   90.00
_cell.angle_gamma   90.00
#
_symmetry.space_group_name_H-M   'P 1'
#
loop_
_entity.id
_entity.type
_entity.pdbx_description
1 polymer ?
#
loop_
_entity_poly.entity_id
_entity_poly.type
_entity_poly.pdbx_seq_one_letter_code
_entity_poly.pdbx_strand_id
1 'polypeptide(L)'
;MMVTLVSQCEKKAINKTRRVLDAFADRIGSNTWQTVITQEGLLAVRKLLRNTASKNTAVACHWIRSRSRTELLWVVGNKQKFNARGLVPVNSTSNPNTYRDDQADWHYLPLIQSLASLAALLHDWGKASARFQEKLDTNYKGKQGDALRHEWVSCLLLKALIESTNAESDEGWLKLLAQGEVSESQLMQVDLPSIKTPLAGLPTIAKLVVWLIVTHHRMPLQRSKSKELLNEWKGREEAESINKLFAHISREWGYWNEPARETLADCLLFPQGLVTNSNSWLKALKRWAKKLLDQQPLVDTLMSTGSYRPILHHARLCLMLGDHYYSSLSAQESGPWKHHIGLIANTQKDGAPKQALDQHLIGVYEQAKRNVNKLPQLERQLPVTDNITALRKKSPTPFRWQDKAASKVSDWTSQHNDQKYGFFAVNMASTGCGKTFANAKVMLALAENNDGLRYILALGLRTLTLQTGDEYRERIFQQSDGSDLAVLIGSKAIAELHNQKSDNKEAEKQAQEKGSDSQESLLGVDEEVFYDVELPEDGLATLLPNNKARKFLYAPILALSQTFTHHDSLSSFL
;
A
#
# COMPACT_ATOMS: atom_id res chain seq x y z
N MET A 1 41.36 -3.31 -9.59
CA MET A 1 41.37 -3.66 -8.15
C MET A 1 41.32 -5.17 -8.01
N MET A 2 41.80 -5.76 -6.92
CA MET A 2 41.74 -7.21 -6.71
C MET A 2 40.57 -7.58 -5.80
N VAL A 3 39.67 -8.43 -6.26
CA VAL A 3 38.45 -8.81 -5.52
C VAL A 3 38.40 -10.32 -5.26
N THR A 4 37.78 -10.70 -4.15
CA THR A 4 37.41 -12.08 -3.83
C THR A 4 35.90 -12.17 -3.73
N LEU A 5 35.30 -13.14 -4.41
CA LEU A 5 33.87 -13.38 -4.44
C LEU A 5 33.59 -14.73 -3.76
N VAL A 6 32.74 -14.73 -2.75
CA VAL A 6 32.40 -15.91 -1.95
C VAL A 6 30.92 -16.22 -2.12
N SER A 7 30.59 -17.44 -2.55
CA SER A 7 29.20 -17.88 -2.70
C SER A 7 28.77 -18.80 -1.56
N GLN A 8 27.57 -18.57 -1.04
CA GLN A 8 26.80 -19.47 -0.17
C GLN A 8 25.44 -19.78 -0.81
N CYS A 9 25.40 -19.80 -2.14
CA CYS A 9 24.19 -20.10 -2.90
C CYS A 9 23.73 -21.54 -2.64
N GLU A 10 22.42 -21.76 -2.71
CA GLU A 10 21.82 -23.08 -2.55
C GLU A 10 20.96 -23.47 -3.76
N LYS A 11 20.72 -24.77 -3.92
CA LYS A 11 19.81 -25.33 -4.94
C LYS A 11 20.17 -24.83 -6.35
N LYS A 12 19.17 -24.45 -7.14
CA LYS A 12 19.33 -23.97 -8.53
C LYS A 12 20.15 -22.68 -8.63
N ALA A 13 20.32 -21.91 -7.55
CA ALA A 13 21.10 -20.67 -7.57
C ALA A 13 22.60 -20.94 -7.75
N ILE A 14 23.10 -22.10 -7.30
CA ILE A 14 24.52 -22.48 -7.43
C ILE A 14 24.95 -22.43 -8.90
N ASN A 15 24.23 -23.13 -9.78
CA ASN A 15 24.61 -23.23 -11.19
C ASN A 15 24.50 -21.88 -11.91
N LYS A 16 23.48 -21.08 -11.58
CA LYS A 16 23.32 -19.73 -12.14
C LYS A 16 24.46 -18.81 -11.74
N THR A 17 24.77 -18.76 -10.44
CA THR A 17 25.86 -17.92 -9.91
C THR A 17 27.22 -18.34 -10.47
N ARG A 18 27.50 -19.65 -10.52
CA ARG A 18 28.74 -20.18 -11.10
C ARG A 18 28.91 -19.74 -12.55
N ARG A 19 27.86 -19.87 -13.37
CA ARG A 19 27.88 -19.44 -14.77
C ARG A 19 28.24 -17.96 -14.93
N VAL A 20 27.74 -17.10 -14.04
CA VAL A 20 28.09 -15.68 -14.05
C VAL A 20 29.55 -15.51 -13.59
N LEU A 21 29.91 -16.01 -12.41
CA LEU A 21 31.24 -15.74 -11.83
C LEU A 21 32.40 -16.33 -12.63
N ASP A 22 32.25 -17.54 -13.19
CA ASP A 22 33.28 -18.19 -14.00
C ASP A 22 33.60 -17.41 -15.28
N ALA A 23 32.69 -16.56 -15.77
CA ALA A 23 32.91 -15.74 -16.96
C ALA A 23 33.77 -14.50 -16.68
N PHE A 24 33.91 -14.09 -15.41
CA PHE A 24 34.58 -12.83 -15.03
C PHE A 24 35.76 -13.02 -14.06
N ALA A 25 35.86 -14.17 -13.40
CA ALA A 25 36.86 -14.41 -12.36
C ALA A 25 37.34 -15.85 -12.33
N ASP A 26 38.59 -16.04 -11.91
CA ASP A 26 39.17 -17.37 -11.76
C ASP A 26 38.63 -18.05 -10.50
N ARG A 27 38.12 -19.26 -10.65
CA ARG A 27 37.64 -20.06 -9.53
C ARG A 27 38.83 -20.67 -8.78
N ILE A 28 39.05 -20.22 -7.56
CA ILE A 28 40.17 -20.66 -6.69
C ILE A 28 39.73 -21.62 -5.57
N GLY A 29 38.43 -21.90 -5.47
CA GLY A 29 37.86 -22.86 -4.54
C GLY A 29 36.44 -23.27 -4.95
N SER A 30 35.84 -24.24 -4.26
CA SER A 30 34.52 -24.80 -4.66
C SER A 30 33.41 -23.74 -4.77
N ASN A 31 33.47 -22.70 -3.94
CA ASN A 31 32.53 -21.58 -3.92
C ASN A 31 33.26 -20.22 -3.78
N THR A 32 34.47 -20.12 -4.32
CA THR A 32 35.30 -18.91 -4.20
C THR A 32 35.99 -18.56 -5.51
N TRP A 33 35.95 -17.28 -5.86
CA TRP A 33 36.58 -16.73 -7.06
C TRP A 33 37.44 -15.53 -6.70
N GLN A 34 38.49 -15.30 -7.48
CA GLN A 34 39.37 -14.16 -7.30
C GLN A 34 39.82 -13.64 -8.66
N THR A 35 39.88 -12.31 -8.80
CA THR A 35 40.31 -11.68 -10.06
C THR A 35 40.79 -10.25 -9.84
N VAL A 36 41.54 -9.73 -10.80
CA VAL A 36 41.80 -8.30 -10.93
C VAL A 36 40.79 -7.73 -11.92
N ILE A 37 39.92 -6.83 -11.45
CA ILE A 37 38.80 -6.29 -12.23
C ILE A 37 38.76 -4.77 -12.16
N THR A 38 38.20 -4.13 -13.19
CA THR A 38 37.87 -2.70 -13.18
C THR A 38 36.62 -2.45 -12.32
N GLN A 39 36.38 -1.19 -11.95
CA GLN A 39 35.15 -0.83 -11.24
C GLN A 39 33.90 -1.13 -12.08
N GLU A 40 33.94 -0.77 -13.35
CA GLU A 40 32.85 -1.03 -14.30
C GLU A 40 32.59 -2.52 -14.48
N GLY A 41 33.65 -3.33 -14.60
CA GLY A 41 33.53 -4.79 -14.66
C GLY A 41 32.88 -5.35 -13.40
N LEU A 42 33.23 -4.83 -12.22
CA LEU A 42 32.64 -5.27 -10.96
C LEU A 42 31.14 -4.91 -10.85
N LEU A 43 30.75 -3.74 -11.36
CA LEU A 43 29.34 -3.33 -11.44
C LEU A 43 28.56 -4.20 -12.41
N ALA A 44 29.15 -4.55 -13.56
CA ALA A 44 28.54 -5.49 -14.51
C ALA A 44 28.31 -6.87 -13.87
N VAL A 45 29.31 -7.41 -13.15
CA VAL A 45 29.16 -8.66 -12.39
C VAL A 45 28.03 -8.57 -11.37
N ARG A 46 27.98 -7.50 -10.58
CA ARG A 46 26.92 -7.27 -9.58
C ARG A 46 25.54 -7.26 -10.25
N LYS A 47 25.38 -6.52 -11.34
CA LYS A 47 24.12 -6.43 -12.10
C LYS A 47 23.69 -7.81 -12.64
N LEU A 48 24.60 -8.57 -13.23
CA LEU A 48 24.31 -9.92 -13.75
C LEU A 48 23.93 -10.92 -12.65
N LEU A 49 24.59 -10.86 -11.50
CA LEU A 49 24.24 -11.68 -10.34
C LEU A 49 22.85 -11.34 -9.80
N ARG A 50 22.48 -10.05 -9.79
CA ARG A 50 21.15 -9.60 -9.36
C ARG A 50 20.06 -10.07 -10.32
N ASN A 51 20.27 -9.98 -11.63
CA ASN A 51 19.32 -10.43 -12.66
C ASN A 51 19.12 -11.94 -12.72
N THR A 52 19.88 -12.70 -11.93
CA THR A 52 19.69 -14.16 -11.82
C THR A 52 19.46 -14.57 -10.37
N ALA A 53 19.31 -13.60 -9.47
CA ALA A 53 19.18 -13.83 -8.05
C ALA A 53 17.82 -14.44 -7.71
N SER A 54 17.82 -15.32 -6.71
CA SER A 54 16.62 -15.89 -6.11
C SER A 54 16.78 -15.86 -4.59
N LYS A 55 15.76 -16.29 -3.84
CA LYS A 55 15.86 -16.46 -2.38
C LYS A 55 17.03 -17.34 -1.90
N ASN A 56 17.56 -18.18 -2.78
CA ASN A 56 18.70 -19.07 -2.50
C ASN A 56 20.05 -18.52 -3.01
N THR A 57 20.07 -17.34 -3.64
CA THR A 57 21.32 -16.71 -4.07
C THR A 57 21.94 -16.00 -2.87
N ALA A 58 23.24 -16.17 -2.64
CA ALA A 58 23.99 -15.47 -1.60
C ALA A 58 25.45 -15.35 -2.04
N VAL A 59 25.89 -14.15 -2.41
CA VAL A 59 27.26 -13.88 -2.88
C VAL A 59 27.81 -12.64 -2.21
N ALA A 60 28.95 -12.74 -1.53
CA ALA A 60 29.67 -11.61 -0.95
C ALA A 60 30.88 -11.24 -1.82
N CYS A 61 31.12 -9.94 -1.97
CA CYS A 61 32.27 -9.40 -2.71
C CYS A 61 33.19 -8.62 -1.77
N HIS A 62 34.46 -9.01 -1.71
CA HIS A 62 35.48 -8.40 -0.87
C HIS A 62 36.58 -7.78 -1.72
N TRP A 63 36.92 -6.52 -1.46
CA TRP A 63 38.11 -5.88 -2.02
C TRP A 63 39.32 -6.13 -1.11
N ILE A 64 40.35 -6.74 -1.67
CA ILE A 64 41.68 -6.81 -1.04
C ILE A 64 42.37 -5.45 -1.18
N ARG A 65 42.40 -4.67 -0.10
CA ARG A 65 43.05 -3.35 -0.04
C ARG A 65 44.56 -3.48 0.16
N SER A 66 44.96 -4.42 0.99
CA SER A 66 46.36 -4.74 1.31
C SER A 66 46.44 -6.20 1.76
N ARG A 67 47.65 -6.69 2.05
CA ARG A 67 47.87 -8.06 2.57
C ARG A 67 47.10 -8.37 3.84
N SER A 68 46.81 -7.38 4.68
CA SER A 68 46.14 -7.55 5.98
C SER A 68 44.73 -6.98 6.03
N ARG A 69 44.25 -6.36 4.94
CA ARG A 69 42.97 -5.64 4.94
C ARG A 69 42.09 -6.04 3.76
N THR A 70 40.97 -6.64 4.09
CA THR A 70 39.85 -6.90 3.18
C THR A 70 38.65 -6.05 3.58
N GLU A 71 37.98 -5.46 2.60
CA GLU A 71 36.79 -4.64 2.79
C GLU A 71 35.61 -5.30 2.07
N LEU A 72 34.50 -5.51 2.78
CA LEU A 72 33.25 -5.94 2.14
C LEU A 72 32.73 -4.80 1.28
N LEU A 73 32.50 -5.06 0.00
CA LEU A 73 31.90 -4.10 -0.92
C LEU A 73 30.38 -4.21 -0.95
N TRP A 74 29.85 -5.41 -1.13
CA TRP A 74 28.41 -5.67 -1.22
C TRP A 74 28.10 -7.15 -1.05
N VAL A 75 26.82 -7.45 -0.80
CA VAL A 75 26.26 -8.80 -0.83
C VAL A 75 25.06 -8.84 -1.80
N VAL A 76 25.02 -9.81 -2.70
CA VAL A 76 23.86 -10.07 -3.57
C VAL A 76 23.06 -11.27 -3.02
N GLY A 77 21.76 -11.06 -2.82
CA GLY A 77 20.81 -12.08 -2.38
C GLY A 77 20.67 -12.17 -0.86
N ASN A 78 20.61 -13.38 -0.32
CA ASN A 78 20.35 -13.65 1.10
C ASN A 78 21.56 -13.28 1.98
N LYS A 79 21.47 -12.11 2.62
CA LYS A 79 22.49 -11.58 3.53
C LYS A 79 22.65 -12.40 4.81
N GLN A 80 21.64 -13.16 5.23
CA GLN A 80 21.70 -13.97 6.46
C GLN A 80 22.76 -15.09 6.41
N LYS A 81 23.26 -15.41 5.22
CA LYS A 81 24.38 -16.34 5.03
C LYS A 81 25.75 -15.75 5.40
N PHE A 82 25.82 -14.46 5.70
CA PHE A 82 27.05 -13.77 6.04
C PHE A 82 26.87 -12.94 7.31
N ASN A 83 27.95 -12.71 8.05
CA ASN A 83 27.96 -11.73 9.13
C ASN A 83 28.14 -10.29 8.59
N ALA A 84 28.19 -9.29 9.48
CA ALA A 84 28.35 -7.87 9.12
C ALA A 84 29.63 -7.54 8.30
N ARG A 85 30.61 -8.45 8.27
CA ARG A 85 31.84 -8.32 7.46
C ARG A 85 31.80 -9.14 6.17
N GLY A 86 30.67 -9.78 5.86
CA GLY A 86 30.51 -10.62 4.68
C GLY A 86 31.19 -11.99 4.83
N LEU A 87 31.55 -12.38 6.04
CA LEU A 87 32.19 -13.68 6.31
C LEU A 87 31.11 -14.72 6.61
N VAL A 88 31.35 -15.96 6.19
CA VAL A 88 30.45 -17.08 6.49
C VAL A 88 30.52 -17.35 8.01
N PRO A 89 29.40 -17.27 8.74
CA PRO A 89 29.40 -17.51 10.17
C PRO A 89 29.70 -18.99 10.45
N VAL A 90 30.63 -19.26 11.37
CA VAL A 90 30.96 -20.63 11.81
C VAL A 90 29.94 -21.19 12.79
N ASN A 91 29.32 -20.29 13.57
CA ASN A 91 28.20 -20.58 14.46
C ASN A 91 27.15 -19.49 14.25
N SER A 92 25.88 -19.89 14.19
CA SER A 92 24.76 -18.96 14.16
C SER A 92 23.85 -19.25 15.34
N THR A 93 23.57 -18.24 16.16
CA THR A 93 22.48 -18.29 17.12
C THR A 93 21.24 -17.70 16.45
N SER A 94 20.24 -18.52 16.15
CA SER A 94 18.91 -17.99 15.86
C SER A 94 18.27 -17.64 17.19
N ASN A 95 17.95 -16.36 17.42
CA ASN A 95 17.00 -16.06 18.47
C ASN A 95 15.64 -16.50 17.91
N PRO A 96 14.99 -17.56 18.42
CA PRO A 96 13.66 -17.95 17.95
C PRO A 96 12.63 -16.83 18.18
N ASN A 97 12.98 -15.86 19.03
CA ASN A 97 12.30 -14.59 19.19
C ASN A 97 12.60 -13.58 18.05
N THR A 98 12.70 -14.00 16.79
CA THR A 98 12.35 -13.06 15.69
C THR A 98 10.86 -12.74 15.70
N TYR A 99 10.06 -13.54 16.41
CA TYR A 99 8.82 -13.14 17.08
C TYR A 99 9.11 -12.41 18.40
N ARG A 100 10.08 -11.49 18.46
CA ARG A 100 10.11 -10.47 19.52
C ARG A 100 8.91 -9.58 19.21
N ASP A 101 7.78 -10.05 19.73
CA ASP A 101 6.51 -9.38 19.83
C ASP A 101 5.94 -8.74 18.55
N ASP A 102 5.70 -9.52 17.48
CA ASP A 102 4.76 -9.05 16.43
C ASP A 102 3.43 -8.63 17.06
N GLN A 103 3.00 -9.29 18.14
CA GLN A 103 1.81 -8.91 18.89
C GLN A 103 1.99 -7.69 19.81
N ALA A 104 3.21 -7.33 20.26
CA ALA A 104 3.40 -6.11 21.07
C ALA A 104 3.81 -4.89 20.23
N ASP A 105 4.56 -5.06 19.12
CA ASP A 105 4.84 -3.99 18.15
C ASP A 105 3.60 -3.69 17.28
N TRP A 106 2.90 -4.71 16.79
CA TRP A 106 1.67 -4.59 16.00
C TRP A 106 0.42 -4.94 16.83
N HIS A 107 0.28 -4.32 18.00
CA HIS A 107 -0.81 -4.56 18.96
C HIS A 107 -2.22 -4.56 18.32
N TYR A 108 -2.47 -3.64 17.39
CA TYR A 108 -3.77 -3.50 16.73
C TYR A 108 -3.92 -4.31 15.43
N LEU A 109 -2.95 -5.14 15.03
CA LEU A 109 -3.04 -5.95 13.80
C LEU A 109 -4.27 -6.88 13.76
N PRO A 110 -4.64 -7.57 14.86
CA PRO A 110 -5.87 -8.36 14.87
C PRO A 110 -7.13 -7.51 14.63
N LEU A 111 -7.14 -6.26 15.09
CA LEU A 111 -8.25 -5.33 14.88
C LEU A 111 -8.29 -4.81 13.45
N ILE A 112 -7.14 -4.41 12.89
CA ILE A 112 -6.99 -4.04 11.47
C ILE A 112 -7.52 -5.19 10.59
N GLN A 113 -7.18 -6.43 10.92
CA GLN A 113 -7.65 -7.61 10.21
C GLN A 113 -9.17 -7.77 10.27
N SER A 114 -9.78 -7.64 11.45
CA SER A 114 -11.23 -7.78 11.61
C SER A 114 -11.99 -6.66 10.90
N LEU A 115 -11.55 -5.41 11.05
CA LEU A 115 -12.13 -4.25 10.38
C LEU A 115 -12.06 -4.36 8.85
N ALA A 116 -10.87 -4.64 8.30
CA ALA A 116 -10.68 -4.79 6.86
C ALA A 116 -11.47 -5.97 6.30
N SER A 117 -11.53 -7.09 7.03
CA SER A 117 -12.28 -8.28 6.59
C SER A 117 -13.78 -8.07 6.60
N LEU A 118 -14.34 -7.48 7.67
CA LEU A 118 -15.77 -7.22 7.75
C LEU A 118 -16.20 -6.14 6.75
N ALA A 119 -15.42 -5.06 6.62
CA ALA A 119 -15.68 -4.03 5.61
C ALA A 119 -15.63 -4.60 4.19
N ALA A 120 -14.64 -5.45 3.86
CA ALA A 120 -14.57 -6.12 2.56
C ALA A 120 -15.81 -6.96 2.22
N LEU A 121 -16.40 -7.64 3.21
CA LEU A 121 -17.62 -8.42 3.02
C LEU A 121 -18.87 -7.55 2.78
N LEU A 122 -18.81 -6.25 3.12
CA LEU A 122 -19.95 -5.32 3.06
C LEU A 122 -19.76 -4.17 2.07
N HIS A 123 -18.55 -3.95 1.54
CA HIS A 123 -18.20 -2.72 0.80
C HIS A 123 -19.04 -2.49 -0.47
N ASP A 124 -19.38 -3.59 -1.14
CA ASP A 124 -20.10 -3.64 -2.41
C ASP A 124 -21.52 -4.21 -2.27
N TRP A 125 -22.07 -4.21 -1.07
CA TRP A 125 -23.42 -4.73 -0.82
C TRP A 125 -24.48 -4.04 -1.70
N GLY A 126 -24.30 -2.74 -1.95
CA GLY A 126 -25.14 -1.91 -2.81
C GLY A 126 -25.06 -2.23 -4.31
N LYS A 127 -24.08 -3.04 -4.77
CA LYS A 127 -24.06 -3.53 -6.16
C LYS A 127 -25.24 -4.46 -6.47
N ALA A 128 -25.92 -4.98 -5.44
CA ALA A 128 -27.15 -5.75 -5.59
C ALA A 128 -28.36 -4.93 -6.08
N SER A 129 -28.25 -3.59 -6.14
CA SER A 129 -29.35 -2.74 -6.58
C SER A 129 -29.77 -3.02 -8.02
N ALA A 130 -31.07 -2.86 -8.30
CA ALA A 130 -31.65 -3.06 -9.63
C ALA A 130 -30.88 -2.26 -10.67
N ARG A 131 -30.64 -0.98 -10.38
CA ARG A 131 -29.91 -0.09 -11.28
C ARG A 131 -28.50 -0.57 -11.60
N PHE A 132 -27.76 -1.02 -10.58
CA PHE A 132 -26.39 -1.50 -10.77
C PHE A 132 -26.35 -2.79 -11.58
N GLN A 133 -27.29 -3.72 -11.35
CA GLN A 133 -27.38 -4.94 -12.14
C GLN A 133 -27.80 -4.66 -13.59
N GLU A 134 -28.73 -3.74 -13.83
CA GLU A 134 -29.16 -3.36 -15.18
C GLU A 134 -28.03 -2.78 -16.02
N LYS A 135 -27.18 -1.89 -15.47
CA LYS A 135 -26.06 -1.33 -16.26
C LYS A 135 -25.01 -2.37 -16.65
N LEU A 136 -24.91 -3.48 -15.92
CA LEU A 136 -23.99 -4.56 -16.26
C LEU A 136 -24.55 -5.49 -17.33
N ASP A 137 -25.82 -5.38 -17.70
CA ASP A 137 -26.40 -6.14 -18.80
C ASP A 137 -25.79 -5.67 -20.13
N THR A 138 -25.25 -6.61 -20.89
CA THR A 138 -24.75 -6.43 -22.26
C THR A 138 -25.72 -5.71 -23.20
N ASN A 139 -27.02 -5.81 -22.96
CA ASN A 139 -28.06 -5.21 -23.79
C ASN A 139 -28.48 -3.80 -23.33
N TYR A 140 -27.94 -3.31 -22.22
CA TYR A 140 -28.30 -2.01 -21.68
C TYR A 140 -27.78 -0.86 -22.56
N LYS A 141 -28.70 0.01 -23.00
CA LYS A 141 -28.41 1.16 -23.88
C LYS A 141 -28.70 2.52 -23.22
N GLY A 142 -29.04 2.52 -21.92
CA GLY A 142 -29.38 3.74 -21.18
C GLY A 142 -28.16 4.51 -20.69
N LYS A 143 -28.40 5.56 -19.88
CA LYS A 143 -27.33 6.33 -19.23
C LYS A 143 -26.57 5.41 -18.28
N GLN A 144 -25.24 5.35 -18.38
CA GLN A 144 -24.46 4.39 -17.62
C GLN A 144 -24.18 4.79 -16.16
N GLY A 145 -24.26 6.08 -15.84
CA GLY A 145 -24.07 6.55 -14.46
C GLY A 145 -25.26 6.22 -13.56
N ASP A 146 -24.96 5.89 -12.30
CA ASP A 146 -25.97 5.69 -11.24
C ASP A 146 -26.19 7.00 -10.48
N ALA A 147 -27.41 7.27 -10.03
CA ALA A 147 -27.73 8.45 -9.20
C ALA A 147 -26.96 8.45 -7.88
N LEU A 148 -26.86 7.27 -7.25
CA LEU A 148 -26.10 7.04 -6.04
C LEU A 148 -25.00 6.02 -6.33
N ARG A 149 -23.81 6.25 -5.78
CA ARG A 149 -22.75 5.24 -5.83
C ARG A 149 -23.05 4.05 -4.93
N HIS A 150 -22.61 2.87 -5.34
CA HIS A 150 -22.90 1.62 -4.65
C HIS A 150 -22.29 1.55 -3.24
N GLU A 151 -21.17 2.23 -2.97
CA GLU A 151 -20.61 2.31 -1.62
C GLU A 151 -21.51 3.11 -0.65
N TRP A 152 -22.24 4.11 -1.15
CA TRP A 152 -23.21 4.85 -0.36
C TRP A 152 -24.46 4.02 -0.08
N VAL A 153 -24.93 3.29 -1.10
CA VAL A 153 -26.04 2.32 -0.94
C VAL A 153 -25.66 1.23 0.08
N SER A 154 -24.42 0.75 0.05
CA SER A 154 -23.91 -0.21 1.05
C SER A 154 -23.96 0.35 2.48
N CYS A 155 -23.66 1.64 2.65
CA CYS A 155 -23.80 2.31 3.94
C CYS A 155 -25.25 2.45 4.40
N LEU A 156 -26.19 2.72 3.48
CA LEU A 156 -27.63 2.76 3.78
C LEU A 156 -28.13 1.38 4.25
N LEU A 157 -27.74 0.31 3.57
CA LEU A 157 -28.09 -1.07 3.96
C LEU A 157 -27.54 -1.43 5.34
N LEU A 158 -26.28 -1.08 5.63
CA LEU A 158 -25.68 -1.33 6.94
C LEU A 158 -26.35 -0.49 8.04
N LYS A 159 -26.66 0.78 7.76
CA LYS A 159 -27.40 1.66 8.69
C LYS A 159 -28.77 1.09 9.02
N ALA A 160 -29.53 0.66 8.01
CA ALA A 160 -30.83 0.02 8.19
C ALA A 160 -30.75 -1.27 9.03
N LEU A 161 -29.71 -2.09 8.81
CA LEU A 161 -29.47 -3.28 9.62
C LEU A 161 -29.18 -2.92 11.08
N ILE A 162 -28.36 -1.90 11.33
CA ILE A 162 -28.04 -1.46 12.70
C ILE A 162 -29.28 -0.92 13.40
N GLU A 163 -30.09 -0.11 12.71
CA GLU A 163 -31.33 0.46 13.25
C GLU A 163 -32.45 -0.55 13.47
N SER A 164 -32.40 -1.71 12.81
CA SER A 164 -33.29 -2.84 13.12
C SER A 164 -32.97 -3.50 14.49
N THR A 165 -31.83 -3.15 15.08
CA THR A 165 -31.40 -3.58 16.41
C THR A 165 -31.35 -2.38 17.38
N ASN A 166 -30.72 -2.53 18.54
CA ASN A 166 -30.44 -1.37 19.39
C ASN A 166 -29.32 -0.52 18.77
N ALA A 167 -29.69 0.58 18.09
CA ALA A 167 -28.77 1.49 17.40
C ALA A 167 -27.74 2.19 18.30
N GLU A 168 -27.90 2.14 19.63
CA GLU A 168 -26.98 2.76 20.58
C GLU A 168 -25.74 1.89 20.90
N SER A 169 -25.77 0.59 20.58
CA SER A 169 -24.70 -0.36 20.90
C SER A 169 -24.27 -1.20 19.71
N ASP A 170 -22.97 -1.49 19.62
CA ASP A 170 -22.45 -2.39 18.60
C ASP A 170 -22.82 -3.86 18.81
N GLU A 171 -23.21 -4.23 20.04
CA GLU A 171 -23.47 -5.61 20.42
C GLU A 171 -24.64 -6.22 19.64
N GLY A 172 -25.72 -5.46 19.41
CA GLY A 172 -26.94 -5.94 18.77
C GLY A 172 -26.70 -6.37 17.32
N TRP A 173 -26.21 -5.45 16.49
CA TRP A 173 -25.98 -5.71 15.08
C TRP A 173 -24.84 -6.71 14.85
N LEU A 174 -23.76 -6.67 15.64
CA LEU A 174 -22.68 -7.65 15.52
C LEU A 174 -23.11 -9.05 15.92
N LYS A 175 -23.96 -9.22 16.96
CA LYS A 175 -24.53 -10.54 17.29
C LYS A 175 -25.40 -11.08 16.18
N LEU A 176 -26.27 -10.24 15.61
CA LEU A 176 -27.12 -10.60 14.48
C LEU A 176 -26.28 -11.09 13.29
N LEU A 177 -25.21 -10.37 12.93
CA LEU A 177 -24.28 -10.80 11.89
C LEU A 177 -23.51 -12.07 12.28
N ALA A 178 -23.08 -12.22 13.54
CA ALA A 178 -22.37 -13.39 14.06
C ALA A 178 -23.23 -14.68 14.04
N GLN A 179 -24.54 -14.52 14.21
CA GLN A 179 -25.54 -15.59 14.08
C GLN A 179 -25.98 -15.79 12.62
N GLY A 180 -25.70 -14.81 11.74
CA GLY A 180 -26.08 -14.75 10.33
C GLY A 180 -27.59 -14.63 10.12
N GLU A 181 -28.26 -13.98 11.06
CA GLU A 181 -29.70 -13.72 11.05
C GLU A 181 -30.02 -12.44 10.27
N VAL A 182 -29.43 -12.31 9.07
CA VAL A 182 -29.63 -11.14 8.21
C VAL A 182 -30.92 -11.34 7.40
N SER A 183 -32.00 -10.66 7.80
CA SER A 183 -33.28 -10.73 7.07
C SER A 183 -33.31 -9.74 5.91
N GLU A 184 -33.09 -10.23 4.69
CA GLU A 184 -33.21 -9.41 3.48
C GLU A 184 -34.61 -8.81 3.32
N SER A 185 -35.66 -9.57 3.65
CA SER A 185 -37.04 -9.10 3.58
C SER A 185 -37.30 -7.90 4.49
N GLN A 186 -36.69 -7.86 5.69
CA GLN A 186 -36.81 -6.70 6.57
C GLN A 186 -36.03 -5.52 6.02
N LEU A 187 -34.79 -5.74 5.56
CA LEU A 187 -33.96 -4.67 4.98
C LEU A 187 -34.60 -4.02 3.75
N MET A 188 -35.26 -4.81 2.91
CA MET A 188 -35.96 -4.32 1.72
C MET A 188 -37.27 -3.59 2.04
N GLN A 189 -37.83 -3.76 3.24
CA GLN A 189 -39.02 -3.01 3.69
C GLN A 189 -38.67 -1.67 4.34
N VAL A 190 -37.40 -1.43 4.69
CA VAL A 190 -36.96 -0.15 5.24
C VAL A 190 -37.07 0.93 4.17
N ASP A 191 -37.63 2.09 4.55
CA ASP A 191 -37.64 3.29 3.72
C ASP A 191 -36.22 3.90 3.65
N LEU A 192 -35.33 3.26 2.89
CA LEU A 192 -33.95 3.71 2.67
C LEU A 192 -33.86 5.19 2.21
N PRO A 193 -34.76 5.71 1.35
CA PRO A 193 -34.81 7.13 1.01
C PRO A 193 -34.91 8.08 2.22
N SER A 194 -35.51 7.65 3.34
CA SER A 194 -35.61 8.47 4.55
C SER A 194 -34.27 8.65 5.28
N ILE A 195 -33.31 7.74 5.08
CA ILE A 195 -31.98 7.75 5.71
C ILE A 195 -31.06 8.72 4.96
N LYS A 196 -31.10 9.99 5.34
CA LYS A 196 -30.27 11.04 4.70
C LYS A 196 -28.79 11.01 5.11
N THR A 197 -28.50 10.57 6.33
CA THR A 197 -27.17 10.62 6.95
C THR A 197 -26.77 9.23 7.50
N PRO A 198 -26.42 8.26 6.62
CA PRO A 198 -26.13 6.89 7.03
C PRO A 198 -24.92 6.75 7.95
N LEU A 199 -24.04 7.75 7.98
CA LEU A 199 -22.88 7.79 8.87
C LEU A 199 -23.22 8.33 10.28
N ALA A 200 -24.32 9.06 10.42
CA ALA A 200 -24.68 9.74 11.67
C ALA A 200 -25.38 8.79 12.65
N GLY A 201 -25.20 9.06 13.95
CA GLY A 201 -25.89 8.32 15.02
C GLY A 201 -25.55 6.83 15.03
N LEU A 202 -24.35 6.46 14.60
CA LEU A 202 -23.84 5.09 14.63
C LEU A 202 -23.14 4.78 15.97
N PRO A 203 -23.14 3.52 16.42
CA PRO A 203 -22.27 3.08 17.49
C PRO A 203 -20.80 3.03 17.03
N THR A 204 -19.88 2.77 17.95
CA THR A 204 -18.44 3.01 17.78
C THR A 204 -17.80 2.17 16.67
N ILE A 205 -17.99 0.85 16.68
CA ILE A 205 -17.45 -0.06 15.67
C ILE A 205 -18.13 0.19 14.34
N ALA A 206 -19.45 0.39 14.33
CA ALA A 206 -20.19 0.72 13.12
C ALA A 206 -19.62 1.94 12.39
N LYS A 207 -19.20 3.00 13.12
CA LYS A 207 -18.53 4.16 12.51
C LYS A 207 -17.26 3.77 11.76
N LEU A 208 -16.44 2.91 12.35
CA LEU A 208 -15.19 2.46 11.74
C LEU A 208 -15.46 1.63 10.48
N VAL A 209 -16.45 0.73 10.51
CA VAL A 209 -16.80 -0.12 9.37
C VAL A 209 -17.44 0.70 8.25
N VAL A 210 -18.42 1.56 8.54
CA VAL A 210 -19.06 2.43 7.55
C VAL A 210 -18.06 3.38 6.90
N TRP A 211 -17.08 3.89 7.65
CA TRP A 211 -16.00 4.69 7.08
C TRP A 211 -15.19 3.91 6.05
N LEU A 212 -14.81 2.67 6.36
CA LEU A 212 -14.06 1.82 5.43
C LEU A 212 -14.88 1.53 4.17
N ILE A 213 -16.19 1.27 4.32
CA ILE A 213 -17.10 1.06 3.20
C ILE A 213 -17.20 2.32 2.35
N VAL A 214 -17.58 3.47 2.90
CA VAL A 214 -17.85 4.67 2.09
C VAL A 214 -16.60 5.23 1.41
N THR A 215 -15.41 4.97 1.98
CA THR A 215 -14.15 5.53 1.51
C THR A 215 -13.32 4.61 0.61
N HIS A 216 -13.76 3.38 0.33
CA HIS A 216 -12.91 2.40 -0.39
C HIS A 216 -12.61 2.79 -1.84
N HIS A 217 -13.43 3.60 -2.50
CA HIS A 217 -13.09 4.18 -3.81
C HIS A 217 -12.51 5.59 -3.70
N ARG A 218 -13.12 6.43 -2.86
CA ARG A 218 -12.73 7.83 -2.71
C ARG A 218 -13.12 8.39 -1.36
N MET A 219 -12.39 9.41 -0.92
CA MET A 219 -12.76 10.16 0.27
C MET A 219 -14.01 11.03 0.02
N PRO A 220 -14.86 11.26 1.04
CA PRO A 220 -15.95 12.22 0.95
C PRO A 220 -15.37 13.60 0.67
N LEU A 221 -15.68 14.15 -0.49
CA LEU A 221 -15.17 15.45 -0.94
C LEU A 221 -16.32 16.22 -1.58
N GLN A 222 -16.61 17.41 -1.07
CA GLN A 222 -17.54 18.32 -1.73
C GLN A 222 -16.91 18.88 -3.00
N ARG A 223 -17.29 18.31 -4.16
CA ARG A 223 -16.84 18.78 -5.49
C ARG A 223 -17.57 20.03 -5.97
N SER A 224 -18.24 20.77 -5.08
CA SER A 224 -19.00 21.96 -5.48
C SER A 224 -18.09 23.05 -6.01
N LYS A 225 -18.34 23.45 -7.26
CA LYS A 225 -17.78 24.66 -7.87
C LYS A 225 -18.48 25.95 -7.39
N SER A 226 -19.51 25.86 -6.56
CA SER A 226 -20.19 27.06 -6.06
C SER A 226 -19.33 27.71 -4.98
N LYS A 227 -18.94 28.97 -5.22
CA LYS A 227 -18.30 29.82 -4.20
C LYS A 227 -19.14 29.91 -2.92
N GLU A 228 -20.46 29.71 -3.03
CA GLU A 228 -21.43 29.72 -1.93
C GLU A 228 -21.19 28.60 -0.92
N LEU A 229 -21.03 27.34 -1.34
CA LEU A 229 -20.76 26.22 -0.41
C LEU A 229 -19.37 26.36 0.22
N LEU A 230 -18.36 26.75 -0.56
CA LEU A 230 -17.01 26.99 -0.03
C LEU A 230 -16.99 28.13 1.01
N ASN A 231 -17.83 29.16 0.81
CA ASN A 231 -18.04 30.21 1.80
C ASN A 231 -18.88 29.74 3.00
N GLU A 232 -19.76 28.76 2.82
CA GLU A 232 -20.54 28.13 3.89
C GLU A 232 -19.66 27.37 4.88
N TRP A 233 -18.53 26.81 4.41
CA TRP A 233 -17.53 26.10 5.22
C TRP A 233 -16.37 26.98 5.68
N LYS A 234 -16.12 28.12 5.03
CA LYS A 234 -15.15 29.11 5.51
C LYS A 234 -15.63 29.72 6.81
N GLY A 235 -14.88 29.47 7.90
CA GLY A 235 -15.19 30.02 9.22
C GLY A 235 -16.16 29.18 10.05
N ARG A 236 -16.57 27.98 9.60
CA ARG A 236 -17.18 26.99 10.49
C ARG A 236 -16.14 26.39 11.43
N GLU A 237 -16.58 26.05 12.63
CA GLU A 237 -15.76 25.33 13.60
C GLU A 237 -15.24 24.01 13.01
N GLU A 238 -14.00 23.67 13.34
CA GLU A 238 -13.41 22.39 12.96
C GLU A 238 -14.24 21.24 13.54
N ALA A 239 -14.41 20.16 12.77
CA ALA A 239 -15.06 18.95 13.26
C ALA A 239 -14.11 18.22 14.23
N GLU A 240 -14.16 18.60 15.50
CA GLU A 240 -13.27 18.08 16.56
C GLU A 240 -13.47 16.58 16.86
N SER A 241 -14.59 15.98 16.42
CA SER A 241 -14.88 14.57 16.63
C SER A 241 -15.40 13.88 15.37
N ILE A 242 -15.21 12.56 15.32
CA ILE A 242 -15.78 11.70 14.27
C ILE A 242 -17.31 11.83 14.18
N ASN A 243 -18.00 12.07 15.31
CA ASN A 243 -19.45 12.25 15.35
C ASN A 243 -19.88 13.53 14.61
N LYS A 244 -19.22 14.66 14.89
CA LYS A 244 -19.47 15.93 14.20
C LYS A 244 -19.16 15.78 12.70
N LEU A 245 -18.04 15.16 12.35
CA LEU A 245 -17.67 14.91 10.95
C LEU A 245 -18.75 14.09 10.23
N PHE A 246 -19.21 12.99 10.84
CA PHE A 246 -20.16 12.08 10.22
C PHE A 246 -21.56 12.67 10.10
N ALA A 247 -21.94 13.58 11.01
CA ALA A 247 -23.20 14.33 10.89
C ALA A 247 -23.23 15.27 9.69
N HIS A 248 -22.07 15.67 9.18
CA HIS A 248 -21.95 16.59 8.04
C HIS A 248 -21.83 15.91 6.68
N ILE A 249 -21.33 14.68 6.64
CA ILE A 249 -21.15 13.94 5.39
C ILE A 249 -22.52 13.52 4.86
N SER A 250 -22.83 13.98 3.65
CA SER A 250 -24.02 13.62 2.90
C SER A 250 -23.63 13.06 1.53
N ARG A 251 -24.61 12.54 0.78
CA ARG A 251 -24.38 11.99 -0.57
C ARG A 251 -23.73 13.01 -1.53
N GLU A 252 -23.94 14.30 -1.29
CA GLU A 252 -23.44 15.43 -2.08
C GLU A 252 -21.91 15.57 -2.01
N TRP A 253 -21.25 14.86 -1.07
CA TRP A 253 -19.80 14.78 -0.92
C TRP A 253 -19.16 13.79 -1.91
N GLY A 254 -19.66 13.76 -3.14
CA GLY A 254 -19.13 12.94 -4.24
C GLY A 254 -19.83 11.60 -4.46
N TYR A 255 -20.91 11.30 -3.75
CA TYR A 255 -21.69 10.06 -3.89
C TYR A 255 -23.02 10.24 -4.64
N TRP A 256 -23.38 11.49 -4.96
CA TRP A 256 -24.55 11.87 -5.73
C TRP A 256 -24.17 12.31 -7.15
N ASN A 257 -24.90 11.80 -8.12
CA ASN A 257 -24.70 12.07 -9.54
C ASN A 257 -25.97 12.71 -10.14
N GLU A 258 -26.05 14.04 -10.08
CA GLU A 258 -27.21 14.81 -10.55
C GLU A 258 -27.67 14.46 -11.99
N PRO A 259 -26.77 14.28 -12.99
CA PRO A 259 -27.18 13.85 -14.34
C PRO A 259 -27.98 12.53 -14.42
N ALA A 260 -27.82 11.66 -13.42
CA ALA A 260 -28.44 10.35 -13.34
C ALA A 260 -29.60 10.29 -12.33
N ARG A 261 -30.04 11.42 -11.77
CA ARG A 261 -31.05 11.52 -10.68
C ARG A 261 -32.32 10.69 -10.89
N GLU A 262 -32.73 10.49 -12.15
CA GLU A 262 -33.90 9.71 -12.56
C GLU A 262 -33.80 8.23 -12.12
N THR A 263 -32.57 7.73 -11.92
CA THR A 263 -32.28 6.34 -11.52
C THR A 263 -32.25 6.13 -10.00
N LEU A 264 -32.54 7.16 -9.19
CA LEU A 264 -32.43 7.09 -7.74
C LEU A 264 -33.29 5.99 -7.12
N ALA A 265 -34.53 5.82 -7.60
CA ALA A 265 -35.41 4.77 -7.08
C ALA A 265 -34.80 3.38 -7.30
N ASP A 266 -34.31 3.12 -8.51
CA ASP A 266 -33.71 1.84 -8.89
C ASP A 266 -32.38 1.55 -8.18
N CYS A 267 -31.67 2.58 -7.70
CA CYS A 267 -30.48 2.42 -6.86
C CYS A 267 -30.81 1.87 -5.46
N LEU A 268 -32.07 1.92 -5.05
CA LEU A 268 -32.54 1.51 -3.72
C LEU A 268 -33.52 0.32 -3.76
N LEU A 269 -33.70 -0.30 -4.94
CA LEU A 269 -34.51 -1.49 -5.14
C LEU A 269 -33.62 -2.73 -5.33
N PHE A 270 -34.04 -3.88 -4.81
CA PHE A 270 -33.25 -5.13 -4.79
C PHE A 270 -34.09 -6.33 -5.26
N PRO A 271 -34.55 -6.36 -6.52
CA PRO A 271 -35.52 -7.35 -7.00
C PRO A 271 -35.01 -8.79 -7.00
N GLN A 272 -33.69 -8.98 -7.11
CA GLN A 272 -33.05 -10.30 -7.10
C GLN A 272 -32.59 -10.75 -5.71
N GLY A 273 -32.91 -9.97 -4.68
CA GLY A 273 -32.37 -10.18 -3.34
C GLY A 273 -31.08 -9.41 -3.08
N LEU A 274 -30.46 -9.67 -1.94
CA LEU A 274 -29.11 -9.23 -1.59
C LEU A 274 -28.14 -10.44 -1.68
N VAL A 275 -27.28 -10.63 -0.68
CA VAL A 275 -26.17 -11.60 -0.71
C VAL A 275 -26.28 -12.72 0.32
N THR A 276 -27.33 -12.74 1.15
CA THR A 276 -27.48 -13.70 2.25
C THR A 276 -27.70 -15.13 1.78
N ASN A 277 -28.17 -15.33 0.54
CA ASN A 277 -28.26 -16.65 -0.07
C ASN A 277 -26.89 -17.32 -0.31
N SER A 278 -25.78 -16.58 -0.21
CA SER A 278 -24.43 -17.15 -0.33
C SER A 278 -23.93 -17.70 1.01
N ASN A 279 -23.92 -19.03 1.15
CA ASN A 279 -23.40 -19.72 2.34
C ASN A 279 -21.93 -19.39 2.63
N SER A 280 -21.11 -19.24 1.59
CA SER A 280 -19.69 -18.88 1.72
C SER A 280 -19.54 -17.49 2.34
N TRP A 281 -20.33 -16.52 1.85
CA TRP A 281 -20.36 -15.16 2.38
C TRP A 281 -20.88 -15.13 3.83
N LEU A 282 -22.01 -15.78 4.12
CA LEU A 282 -22.54 -15.86 5.49
C LEU A 282 -21.54 -16.47 6.47
N LYS A 283 -20.82 -17.54 6.08
CA LYS A 283 -19.80 -18.15 6.94
C LYS A 283 -18.67 -17.18 7.27
N ALA A 284 -18.21 -16.41 6.28
CA ALA A 284 -17.17 -15.40 6.50
C ALA A 284 -17.69 -14.25 7.37
N LEU A 285 -18.90 -13.76 7.09
CA LEU A 285 -19.56 -12.70 7.84
C LEU A 285 -19.70 -13.05 9.32
N LYS A 286 -20.27 -14.23 9.62
CA LYS A 286 -20.43 -14.76 10.99
C LYS A 286 -19.12 -14.73 11.77
N ARG A 287 -18.05 -15.21 11.14
CA ARG A 287 -16.72 -15.31 11.74
C ARG A 287 -16.16 -13.94 12.11
N TRP A 288 -16.24 -12.97 11.20
CA TRP A 288 -15.61 -11.66 11.40
C TRP A 288 -16.45 -10.72 12.24
N ALA A 289 -17.77 -10.80 12.17
CA ALA A 289 -18.65 -10.11 13.10
C ALA A 289 -18.39 -10.58 14.55
N LYS A 290 -18.31 -11.90 14.78
CA LYS A 290 -17.97 -12.45 16.10
C LYS A 290 -16.60 -11.95 16.60
N LYS A 291 -15.57 -12.03 15.76
CA LYS A 291 -14.23 -11.55 16.12
C LYS A 291 -14.20 -10.07 16.48
N LEU A 292 -14.92 -9.24 15.71
CA LEU A 292 -14.95 -7.80 15.94
C LEU A 292 -15.74 -7.45 17.22
N LEU A 293 -16.81 -8.21 17.51
CA LEU A 293 -17.53 -8.14 18.78
C LEU A 293 -16.63 -8.48 19.97
N ASP A 294 -15.87 -9.57 19.87
CA ASP A 294 -14.91 -9.99 20.91
C ASP A 294 -13.78 -8.94 21.11
N GLN A 295 -13.58 -8.04 20.15
CA GLN A 295 -12.57 -6.98 20.16
C GLN A 295 -13.10 -5.61 20.61
N GLN A 296 -14.36 -5.50 21.06
CA GLN A 296 -14.96 -4.24 21.54
C GLN A 296 -14.08 -3.48 22.55
N PRO A 297 -13.50 -4.12 23.60
CA PRO A 297 -12.68 -3.39 24.57
C PRO A 297 -11.43 -2.71 23.96
N LEU A 298 -10.88 -3.33 22.91
CA LEU A 298 -9.74 -2.79 22.17
C LEU A 298 -10.15 -1.56 21.34
N VAL A 299 -11.36 -1.58 20.77
CA VAL A 299 -11.94 -0.44 20.05
C VAL A 299 -12.23 0.71 21.01
N ASP A 300 -12.80 0.45 22.18
CA ASP A 300 -13.09 1.48 23.18
C ASP A 300 -11.81 2.20 23.62
N THR A 301 -10.75 1.42 23.87
CA THR A 301 -9.41 1.95 24.15
C THR A 301 -8.91 2.82 23.00
N LEU A 302 -8.94 2.30 21.77
CA LEU A 302 -8.50 2.99 20.56
C LEU A 302 -9.19 4.35 20.33
N MET A 303 -10.49 4.40 20.63
CA MET A 303 -11.30 5.60 20.46
C MET A 303 -11.02 6.63 21.57
N SER A 304 -10.83 6.17 22.80
CA SER A 304 -10.48 7.04 23.94
C SER A 304 -9.12 7.72 23.76
N THR A 305 -8.15 7.05 23.12
CA THR A 305 -6.81 7.61 22.87
C THR A 305 -6.72 8.42 21.55
N GLY A 306 -7.80 8.48 20.76
CA GLY A 306 -7.79 9.11 19.43
C GLY A 306 -6.90 8.41 18.39
N SER A 307 -6.41 7.21 18.69
CA SER A 307 -5.47 6.47 17.83
C SER A 307 -6.14 5.71 16.68
N TYR A 308 -7.46 5.84 16.51
CA TYR A 308 -8.23 5.13 15.49
C TYR A 308 -7.87 5.49 14.06
N ARG A 309 -7.32 6.69 13.81
CA ARG A 309 -6.98 7.16 12.46
C ARG A 309 -5.94 6.26 11.78
N PRO A 310 -4.72 6.03 12.34
CA PRO A 310 -3.77 5.05 11.78
C PRO A 310 -4.39 3.67 11.51
N ILE A 311 -5.26 3.18 12.38
CA ILE A 311 -5.89 1.86 12.23
C ILE A 311 -6.82 1.83 11.02
N LEU A 312 -7.64 2.88 10.84
CA LEU A 312 -8.49 3.03 9.66
C LEU A 312 -7.65 3.14 8.38
N HIS A 313 -6.54 3.88 8.40
CA HIS A 313 -5.66 3.99 7.23
C HIS A 313 -5.09 2.64 6.80
N HIS A 314 -4.60 1.83 7.74
CA HIS A 314 -4.10 0.48 7.42
C HIS A 314 -5.20 -0.47 6.96
N ALA A 315 -6.38 -0.43 7.59
CA ALA A 315 -7.51 -1.27 7.21
C ALA A 315 -8.04 -0.88 5.81
N ARG A 316 -8.15 0.42 5.54
CA ARG A 316 -8.55 0.98 4.23
C ARG A 316 -7.55 0.61 3.14
N LEU A 317 -6.25 0.77 3.39
CA LEU A 317 -5.19 0.32 2.48
C LEU A 317 -5.35 -1.15 2.10
N CYS A 318 -5.56 -2.02 3.09
CA CYS A 318 -5.70 -3.45 2.86
C CYS A 318 -6.97 -3.80 2.08
N LEU A 319 -8.09 -3.12 2.37
CA LEU A 319 -9.36 -3.25 1.65
C LEU A 319 -9.20 -2.82 0.19
N MET A 320 -8.69 -1.61 -0.06
CA MET A 320 -8.50 -1.06 -1.40
C MET A 320 -7.56 -1.90 -2.26
N LEU A 321 -6.43 -2.35 -1.71
CA LEU A 321 -5.52 -3.24 -2.43
C LEU A 321 -6.16 -4.61 -2.69
N GLY A 322 -7.04 -5.07 -1.79
CA GLY A 322 -7.80 -6.30 -1.95
C GLY A 322 -8.79 -6.20 -3.12
N ASP A 323 -9.56 -5.12 -3.15
CA ASP A 323 -10.55 -4.83 -4.18
C ASP A 323 -9.87 -4.61 -5.54
N HIS A 324 -8.87 -3.73 -5.61
CA HIS A 324 -8.11 -3.48 -6.84
C HIS A 324 -7.51 -4.77 -7.41
N TYR A 325 -6.85 -5.58 -6.58
CA TYR A 325 -6.27 -6.85 -7.04
C TYR A 325 -7.34 -7.81 -7.54
N TYR A 326 -8.37 -8.09 -6.74
CA TYR A 326 -9.35 -9.10 -7.09
C TYR A 326 -10.19 -8.68 -8.28
N SER A 327 -10.58 -7.40 -8.37
CA SER A 327 -11.26 -6.83 -9.52
C SER A 327 -10.44 -6.94 -10.80
N SER A 328 -9.10 -6.88 -10.74
CA SER A 328 -8.25 -6.98 -11.92
C SER A 328 -8.21 -8.39 -12.54
N LEU A 329 -8.35 -9.44 -11.74
CA LEU A 329 -8.24 -10.85 -12.19
C LEU A 329 -9.23 -11.20 -13.29
N SER A 330 -8.81 -11.91 -14.33
CA SER A 330 -9.73 -12.45 -15.35
C SER A 330 -10.75 -13.43 -14.75
N ALA A 331 -11.79 -13.77 -15.52
CA ALA A 331 -12.75 -14.79 -15.10
C ALA A 331 -12.07 -16.15 -14.88
N GLN A 332 -11.03 -16.48 -15.65
CA GLN A 332 -10.24 -17.69 -15.47
C GLN A 332 -9.37 -17.63 -14.21
N GLU A 333 -8.71 -16.49 -13.95
CA GLU A 333 -7.85 -16.30 -12.77
C GLU A 333 -8.63 -16.26 -11.46
N SER A 334 -9.86 -15.72 -11.50
CA SER A 334 -10.79 -15.72 -10.36
C SER A 334 -11.29 -17.12 -9.98
N GLY A 335 -11.09 -18.10 -10.87
CA GLY A 335 -11.46 -19.49 -10.68
C GLY A 335 -12.97 -19.75 -10.80
N PRO A 336 -13.38 -21.03 -10.89
CA PRO A 336 -14.79 -21.40 -11.01
C PRO A 336 -15.54 -21.09 -9.71
N TRP A 337 -16.74 -20.49 -9.82
CA TRP A 337 -17.64 -20.24 -8.70
C TRP A 337 -18.92 -21.08 -8.84
N LYS A 338 -19.08 -22.06 -7.94
CA LYS A 338 -20.11 -23.11 -8.09
C LYS A 338 -21.52 -22.67 -7.68
N HIS A 339 -21.64 -21.69 -6.81
CA HIS A 339 -22.92 -21.25 -6.23
C HIS A 339 -23.04 -19.75 -6.41
N HIS A 340 -23.52 -19.30 -7.57
CA HIS A 340 -23.79 -17.88 -7.81
C HIS A 340 -25.19 -17.51 -7.32
N ILE A 341 -25.31 -16.33 -6.72
CA ILE A 341 -26.59 -15.78 -6.25
C ILE A 341 -27.35 -15.00 -7.34
N GLY A 342 -26.91 -15.08 -8.60
CA GLY A 342 -27.54 -14.38 -9.74
C GLY A 342 -27.09 -12.93 -9.93
N LEU A 343 -26.43 -12.34 -8.93
CA LEU A 343 -25.89 -10.98 -8.98
C LEU A 343 -24.44 -10.94 -9.52
N ILE A 344 -24.14 -9.92 -10.30
CA ILE A 344 -22.82 -9.69 -10.94
C ILE A 344 -22.13 -8.49 -10.26
N ALA A 345 -20.82 -8.58 -10.04
CA ALA A 345 -20.01 -7.49 -9.49
C ALA A 345 -19.46 -6.54 -10.57
N ASN A 346 -18.97 -7.13 -11.67
CA ASN A 346 -18.28 -6.43 -12.75
C ASN A 346 -18.30 -7.24 -14.05
N THR A 347 -17.95 -6.58 -15.15
CA THR A 347 -17.93 -7.15 -16.51
C THR A 347 -16.56 -7.08 -17.17
N GLN A 348 -16.36 -7.88 -18.20
CA GLN A 348 -15.22 -7.81 -19.10
C GLN A 348 -15.36 -6.62 -20.06
N LYS A 349 -14.32 -6.37 -20.87
CA LYS A 349 -14.34 -5.24 -21.81
C LYS A 349 -15.46 -5.33 -22.85
N ASP A 350 -15.84 -6.55 -23.23
CA ASP A 350 -16.92 -6.90 -24.17
C ASP A 350 -18.31 -6.94 -23.51
N GLY A 351 -18.41 -6.64 -22.21
CA GLY A 351 -19.66 -6.66 -21.45
C GLY A 351 -20.01 -8.03 -20.85
N ALA A 352 -19.26 -9.10 -21.14
CA ALA A 352 -19.54 -10.40 -20.56
C ALA A 352 -19.37 -10.39 -19.03
N PRO A 353 -20.21 -11.11 -18.26
CA PRO A 353 -20.04 -11.22 -16.80
C PRO A 353 -18.65 -11.73 -16.45
N LYS A 354 -17.98 -11.05 -15.52
CA LYS A 354 -16.60 -11.36 -15.12
C LYS A 354 -16.54 -12.04 -13.76
N GLN A 355 -17.21 -11.46 -12.76
CA GLN A 355 -17.27 -12.00 -11.39
C GLN A 355 -18.70 -11.90 -10.85
N ALA A 356 -19.15 -12.97 -10.18
CA ALA A 356 -20.38 -12.91 -9.39
C ALA A 356 -20.17 -12.02 -8.15
N LEU A 357 -21.25 -11.41 -7.63
CA LEU A 357 -21.14 -10.47 -6.50
C LEU A 357 -20.59 -11.13 -5.23
N ASP A 358 -21.08 -12.32 -4.87
CA ASP A 358 -20.60 -13.04 -3.70
C ASP A 358 -19.18 -13.60 -3.87
N GLN A 359 -18.84 -14.07 -5.09
CA GLN A 359 -17.47 -14.42 -5.46
C GLN A 359 -16.52 -13.23 -5.26
N HIS A 360 -16.95 -12.04 -5.70
CA HIS A 360 -16.19 -10.80 -5.58
C HIS A 360 -15.97 -10.43 -4.11
N LEU A 361 -17.03 -10.34 -3.31
CA LEU A 361 -16.94 -10.01 -1.88
C LEU A 361 -16.02 -10.98 -1.10
N ILE A 362 -16.12 -12.29 -1.37
CA ILE A 362 -15.23 -13.29 -0.75
C ILE A 362 -13.79 -13.13 -1.22
N GLY A 363 -13.57 -12.88 -2.51
CA GLY A 363 -12.25 -12.65 -3.08
C GLY A 363 -11.53 -11.45 -2.49
N VAL A 364 -12.22 -10.30 -2.42
CA VAL A 364 -11.73 -9.07 -1.81
C VAL A 364 -11.43 -9.28 -0.34
N TYR A 365 -12.32 -9.94 0.40
CA TYR A 365 -12.09 -10.31 1.80
C TYR A 365 -10.81 -11.15 1.99
N GLU A 366 -10.66 -12.23 1.23
CA GLU A 366 -9.52 -13.12 1.33
C GLU A 366 -8.21 -12.40 1.00
N GLN A 367 -8.22 -11.55 -0.02
CA GLN A 367 -7.05 -10.74 -0.37
C GLN A 367 -6.75 -9.66 0.68
N ALA A 368 -7.75 -8.93 1.18
CA ALA A 368 -7.57 -7.93 2.23
C ALA A 368 -6.95 -8.56 3.49
N LYS A 369 -7.41 -9.74 3.89
CA LYS A 369 -6.83 -10.52 5.00
C LYS A 369 -5.37 -10.88 4.74
N ARG A 370 -5.01 -11.29 3.52
CA ARG A 370 -3.62 -11.57 3.12
C ARG A 370 -2.77 -10.30 3.14
N ASN A 371 -3.32 -9.16 2.74
CA ASN A 371 -2.63 -7.87 2.76
C ASN A 371 -2.29 -7.46 4.21
N VAL A 372 -3.24 -7.60 5.15
CA VAL A 372 -3.00 -7.31 6.57
C VAL A 372 -1.86 -8.15 7.13
N ASN A 373 -1.83 -9.45 6.85
CA ASN A 373 -0.77 -10.34 7.33
C ASN A 373 0.64 -10.00 6.79
N LYS A 374 0.73 -9.17 5.75
CA LYS A 374 1.98 -8.70 5.16
C LYS A 374 2.41 -7.34 5.67
N LEU A 375 1.58 -6.60 6.42
CA LEU A 375 1.95 -5.29 6.97
C LEU A 375 3.25 -5.35 7.81
N PRO A 376 3.42 -6.30 8.75
CA PRO A 376 4.68 -6.40 9.51
C PRO A 376 5.88 -6.77 8.62
N GLN A 377 5.64 -7.47 7.50
CA GLN A 377 6.68 -7.83 6.55
C GLN A 377 7.14 -6.62 5.74
N LEU A 378 6.27 -5.63 5.46
CA LEU A 378 6.65 -4.39 4.79
C LEU A 378 7.67 -3.60 5.62
N GLU A 379 7.52 -3.57 6.93
CA GLU A 379 8.46 -2.90 7.84
C GLU A 379 9.84 -3.58 7.82
N ARG A 380 9.89 -4.92 7.83
CA ARG A 380 11.14 -5.66 8.07
C ARG A 380 11.83 -6.21 6.83
N GLN A 381 11.10 -6.43 5.73
CA GLN A 381 11.59 -7.20 4.57
C GLN A 381 11.77 -6.36 3.30
N LEU A 382 11.41 -5.07 3.32
CA LEU A 382 11.64 -4.22 2.15
C LEU A 382 13.14 -3.98 1.91
N PRO A 383 13.59 -3.89 0.65
CA PRO A 383 15.00 -3.70 0.36
C PRO A 383 15.56 -2.39 0.94
N VAL A 384 16.78 -2.50 1.44
CA VAL A 384 17.66 -1.39 1.84
C VAL A 384 18.88 -1.37 0.93
N THR A 385 19.44 -0.19 0.66
CA THR A 385 20.73 -0.08 -0.03
C THR A 385 21.87 -0.23 0.99
N ASP A 386 22.85 -1.07 0.66
CA ASP A 386 24.11 -1.21 1.38
C ASP A 386 25.27 -0.42 0.75
N ASN A 387 24.99 0.34 -0.32
CA ASN A 387 25.96 1.21 -0.97
C ASN A 387 26.17 2.51 -0.16
N ILE A 388 26.56 2.36 1.11
CA ILE A 388 26.65 3.44 2.10
C ILE A 388 28.10 3.80 2.44
N THR A 389 29.07 3.18 1.77
CA THR A 389 30.50 3.37 2.01
C THR A 389 30.92 4.84 1.85
N ALA A 390 30.36 5.55 0.86
CA ALA A 390 30.62 6.97 0.68
C ALA A 390 30.14 7.80 1.88
N LEU A 391 28.99 7.49 2.45
CA LEU A 391 28.39 8.21 3.58
C LEU A 391 29.18 8.01 4.88
N ARG A 392 29.80 6.83 5.06
CA ARG A 392 30.66 6.54 6.21
C ARG A 392 32.02 7.22 6.15
N LYS A 393 32.48 7.67 4.98
CA LYS A 393 33.76 8.40 4.86
C LYS A 393 33.66 9.77 5.53
N LYS A 394 34.76 10.19 6.15
CA LYS A 394 34.92 11.54 6.71
C LYS A 394 34.68 12.57 5.61
N SER A 395 33.80 13.54 5.82
CA SER A 395 33.52 14.58 4.84
C SER A 395 34.75 15.48 4.61
N PRO A 396 34.92 16.13 3.44
CA PRO A 396 35.98 17.12 3.23
C PRO A 396 35.87 18.31 4.19
N THR A 397 36.94 19.09 4.34
CA THR A 397 37.01 20.22 5.29
C THR A 397 35.82 21.19 5.21
N PRO A 398 35.38 21.67 4.02
CA PRO A 398 34.22 22.57 3.91
C PRO A 398 32.90 21.94 4.35
N PHE A 399 32.84 20.61 4.42
CA PHE A 399 31.64 19.82 4.67
C PHE A 399 31.69 19.07 6.02
N ARG A 400 32.64 19.40 6.90
CA ARG A 400 32.80 18.79 8.23
C ARG A 400 31.54 18.86 9.11
N TRP A 401 30.70 19.87 8.89
CA TRP A 401 29.44 20.01 9.62
C TRP A 401 28.49 18.81 9.41
N GLN A 402 28.59 18.12 8.25
CA GLN A 402 27.80 16.93 7.95
C GLN A 402 28.15 15.77 8.89
N ASP A 403 29.45 15.56 9.14
CA ASP A 403 29.94 14.55 10.09
C ASP A 403 29.47 14.88 11.52
N LYS A 404 29.55 16.17 11.89
CA LYS A 404 29.10 16.64 13.21
C LYS A 404 27.60 16.42 13.41
N ALA A 405 26.78 16.72 12.40
CA ALA A 405 25.34 16.51 12.45
C ALA A 405 24.99 15.02 12.61
N ALA A 406 25.59 14.16 11.77
CA ALA A 406 25.35 12.71 11.84
C ALA A 406 25.83 12.09 13.16
N SER A 407 26.98 12.53 13.68
CA SER A 407 27.49 12.08 14.99
C SER A 407 26.52 12.45 16.11
N LYS A 408 25.99 13.69 16.11
CA LYS A 408 25.04 14.12 17.14
C LYS A 408 23.75 13.31 17.12
N VAL A 409 23.25 12.97 15.94
CA VAL A 409 22.09 12.09 15.79
C VAL A 409 22.41 10.68 16.26
N SER A 410 23.57 10.12 15.88
CA SER A 410 24.01 8.79 16.33
C SER A 410 24.17 8.72 17.86
N ASP A 411 24.74 9.75 18.47
CA ASP A 411 24.90 9.85 19.93
C ASP A 411 23.53 9.87 20.62
N TRP A 412 22.60 10.67 20.08
CA TRP A 412 21.24 10.75 20.60
C TRP A 412 20.50 9.41 20.48
N THR A 413 20.53 8.76 19.31
CA THR A 413 19.91 7.45 19.09
C THR A 413 20.48 6.40 20.04
N SER A 414 21.80 6.42 20.29
CA SER A 414 22.45 5.48 21.21
C SER A 414 22.04 5.67 22.67
N GLN A 415 21.75 6.90 23.08
CA GLN A 415 21.26 7.23 24.42
C GLN A 415 19.79 6.87 24.63
N HIS A 416 19.05 6.66 23.55
CA HIS A 416 17.60 6.50 23.54
C HIS A 416 17.19 5.14 22.93
N ASN A 417 18.09 4.16 22.90
CA ASN A 417 17.86 2.87 22.22
C ASN A 417 16.72 2.03 22.84
N ASP A 418 16.34 2.32 24.09
CA ASP A 418 15.32 1.60 24.84
C ASP A 418 13.87 2.06 24.52
N GLN A 419 13.69 3.14 23.75
CA GLN A 419 12.38 3.66 23.35
C GLN A 419 12.36 4.02 21.85
N LYS A 420 11.27 3.64 21.15
CA LYS A 420 11.06 4.05 19.75
C LYS A 420 10.49 5.47 19.71
N TYR A 421 11.14 6.38 18.99
CA TYR A 421 10.70 7.77 18.83
C TYR A 421 10.51 8.14 17.36
N GLY A 422 9.60 9.08 17.11
CA GLY A 422 9.57 9.80 15.84
C GLY A 422 10.74 10.80 15.78
N PHE A 423 11.34 10.97 14.59
CA PHE A 423 12.40 11.93 14.36
C PHE A 423 11.95 13.05 13.43
N PHE A 424 12.05 14.29 13.90
CA PHE A 424 11.82 15.48 13.09
C PHE A 424 13.04 16.40 13.18
N ALA A 425 13.58 16.77 12.02
CA ALA A 425 14.72 17.66 11.94
C ALA A 425 14.57 18.67 10.81
N VAL A 426 15.02 19.90 11.07
CA VAL A 426 15.06 20.97 10.09
C VAL A 426 16.51 21.26 9.73
N ASN A 427 16.93 20.91 8.51
CA ASN A 427 18.27 21.22 8.02
C ASN A 427 18.33 22.63 7.43
N MET A 428 18.72 23.61 8.25
CA MET A 428 18.81 25.04 7.89
C MET A 428 20.17 25.47 7.35
N ALA A 429 21.03 24.55 6.90
CA ALA A 429 22.32 24.94 6.34
C ALA A 429 22.16 25.76 5.04
N SER A 430 23.07 26.70 4.79
CA SER A 430 23.03 27.58 3.62
C SER A 430 23.11 26.82 2.28
N THR A 431 22.74 27.51 1.19
CA THR A 431 22.89 26.97 -0.17
C THR A 431 24.36 26.68 -0.47
N GLY A 432 24.64 25.57 -1.16
CA GLY A 432 26.01 25.14 -1.45
C GLY A 432 26.72 24.36 -0.32
N CYS A 433 26.17 24.32 0.90
CA CYS A 433 26.81 23.61 2.02
C CYS A 433 26.71 22.06 1.96
N GLY A 434 26.15 21.49 0.88
CA GLY A 434 26.04 20.04 0.72
C GLY A 434 24.94 19.38 1.58
N LYS A 435 23.77 20.01 1.68
CA LYS A 435 22.62 19.50 2.46
C LYS A 435 22.18 18.09 2.07
N THR A 436 22.17 17.77 0.78
CA THR A 436 21.79 16.45 0.26
C THR A 436 22.57 15.31 0.92
N PHE A 437 23.89 15.41 0.93
CA PHE A 437 24.76 14.40 1.52
C PHE A 437 24.64 14.38 3.06
N ALA A 438 24.46 15.55 3.67
CA ALA A 438 24.19 15.67 5.10
C ALA A 438 22.92 14.92 5.51
N ASN A 439 21.82 15.11 4.77
CA ASN A 439 20.55 14.43 5.03
C ASN A 439 20.70 12.92 4.92
N ALA A 440 21.41 12.42 3.91
CA ALA A 440 21.67 10.99 3.76
C ALA A 440 22.51 10.43 4.93
N LYS A 441 23.52 11.17 5.41
CA LYS A 441 24.29 10.78 6.61
C LYS A 441 23.43 10.77 7.88
N VAL A 442 22.52 11.73 8.03
CA VAL A 442 21.57 11.77 9.16
C VAL A 442 20.60 10.59 9.11
N MET A 443 20.01 10.30 7.94
CA MET A 443 19.15 9.13 7.75
C MET A 443 19.90 7.83 8.08
N LEU A 444 21.18 7.75 7.70
CA LEU A 444 22.02 6.59 7.98
C LEU A 444 22.29 6.44 9.50
N ALA A 445 22.47 7.55 10.22
CA ALA A 445 22.62 7.55 11.67
C ALA A 445 21.34 7.18 12.44
N LEU A 446 20.16 7.26 11.79
CA LEU A 446 18.87 6.84 12.35
C LEU A 446 18.55 5.36 12.08
N ALA A 447 19.26 4.71 11.17
CA ALA A 447 19.04 3.29 10.88
C ALA A 447 19.54 2.42 12.05
N GLU A 448 18.74 1.42 12.46
CA GLU A 448 18.94 0.61 13.68
C GLU A 448 20.37 0.04 13.85
N ASN A 449 21.02 -0.33 12.74
CA ASN A 449 22.39 -0.87 12.73
C ASN A 449 23.36 -0.03 11.88
N ASN A 450 22.93 1.14 11.37
CA ASN A 450 23.73 1.98 10.48
C ASN A 450 24.30 1.19 9.28
N ASP A 451 23.60 0.15 8.81
CA ASP A 451 24.07 -0.85 7.84
C ASP A 451 23.27 -0.88 6.54
N GLY A 452 22.19 -0.09 6.48
CA GLY A 452 21.38 0.09 5.28
C GLY A 452 20.59 1.38 5.30
N LEU A 453 20.19 1.84 4.12
CA LEU A 453 19.33 3.00 3.94
C LEU A 453 18.05 2.65 3.21
N ARG A 454 16.95 3.19 3.71
CA ARG A 454 15.66 3.24 3.02
C ARG A 454 14.95 4.54 3.37
N TYR A 455 14.64 5.37 2.39
CA TYR A 455 13.92 6.64 2.59
C TYR A 455 13.35 7.19 1.29
N ILE A 456 12.42 8.13 1.40
CA ILE A 456 11.88 8.89 0.26
C ILE A 456 12.52 10.27 0.24
N LEU A 457 13.09 10.67 -0.90
CA LEU A 457 13.62 12.00 -1.16
C LEU A 457 12.57 12.80 -1.94
N ALA A 458 11.76 13.58 -1.22
CA ALA A 458 10.79 14.50 -1.80
C ALA A 458 11.44 15.87 -2.07
N LEU A 459 11.50 16.27 -3.35
CA LEU A 459 12.16 17.48 -3.81
C LEU A 459 11.12 18.57 -4.12
N GLY A 460 11.35 19.80 -3.67
CA GLY A 460 10.47 20.96 -3.93
C GLY A 460 10.46 21.46 -5.39
N LEU A 461 10.67 20.58 -6.37
CA LEU A 461 10.59 20.86 -7.79
C LEU A 461 9.19 20.53 -8.31
N ARG A 462 8.73 21.19 -9.39
CA ARG A 462 7.44 20.85 -10.02
C ARG A 462 7.48 19.51 -10.75
N THR A 463 8.60 19.24 -11.41
CA THR A 463 8.91 18.01 -12.14
C THR A 463 10.32 17.59 -11.80
N LEU A 464 10.53 16.29 -11.64
CA LEU A 464 11.86 15.70 -11.51
C LEU A 464 12.29 15.16 -12.88
N THR A 465 13.48 15.54 -13.32
CA THR A 465 14.09 15.01 -14.57
C THR A 465 15.01 13.83 -14.26
N LEU A 466 15.27 12.97 -15.25
CA LEU A 466 16.26 11.89 -15.14
C LEU A 466 17.61 12.44 -14.70
N GLN A 467 18.06 13.51 -15.34
CA GLN A 467 19.35 14.15 -15.03
C GLN A 467 19.47 14.58 -13.57
N THR A 468 18.42 15.18 -13.01
CA THR A 468 18.42 15.55 -11.58
C THR A 468 18.48 14.30 -10.71
N GLY A 469 17.73 13.24 -11.04
CA GLY A 469 17.77 11.96 -10.35
C GLY A 469 19.14 11.27 -10.42
N ASP A 470 19.79 11.31 -11.59
CA ASP A 470 21.13 10.76 -11.83
C ASP A 470 22.18 11.51 -11.00
N GLU A 471 22.08 12.84 -10.90
CA GLU A 471 22.96 13.64 -10.04
C GLU A 471 22.86 13.21 -8.57
N TYR A 472 21.66 12.90 -8.06
CA TYR A 472 21.51 12.35 -6.71
C TYR A 472 22.14 10.96 -6.58
N ARG A 473 21.94 10.10 -7.58
CA ARG A 473 22.53 8.77 -7.62
C ARG A 473 24.06 8.85 -7.58
N GLU A 474 24.67 9.68 -8.42
CA GLU A 474 26.13 9.84 -8.48
C GLU A 474 26.72 10.47 -7.21
N ARG A 475 26.04 11.46 -6.62
CA ARG A 475 26.53 12.15 -5.41
C ARG A 475 26.48 11.27 -4.16
N ILE A 476 25.44 10.47 -4.00
CA ILE A 476 25.24 9.65 -2.78
C ILE A 476 25.79 8.24 -2.97
N PHE A 477 25.48 7.61 -4.10
CA PHE A 477 25.78 6.21 -4.43
C PHE A 477 26.86 6.16 -5.49
N GLN A 478 28.08 6.56 -5.10
CA GLN A 478 29.26 6.30 -5.90
C GLN A 478 29.29 4.81 -6.27
N GLN A 479 29.52 4.48 -7.54
CA GLN A 479 29.59 3.08 -7.99
C GLN A 479 28.25 2.32 -7.79
N SER A 480 27.13 2.97 -8.11
CA SER A 480 25.82 2.30 -8.18
C SER A 480 25.67 1.50 -9.47
N ASP A 481 25.02 0.34 -9.40
CA ASP A 481 24.54 -0.43 -10.56
C ASP A 481 23.10 -0.07 -10.95
N GLY A 482 22.55 1.00 -10.38
CA GLY A 482 21.17 1.46 -10.57
C GLY A 482 20.19 0.95 -9.51
N SER A 483 20.64 0.10 -8.58
CA SER A 483 19.75 -0.55 -7.62
C SER A 483 19.51 0.18 -6.30
N ASP A 484 20.22 1.28 -6.09
CA ASP A 484 20.16 2.02 -4.82
C ASP A 484 19.01 3.02 -4.78
N LEU A 485 18.66 3.60 -5.93
CA LEU A 485 17.73 4.72 -6.05
C LEU A 485 16.87 4.62 -7.31
N ALA A 486 15.55 4.65 -7.12
CA ALA A 486 14.55 4.86 -8.15
C ALA A 486 14.20 6.34 -8.29
N VAL A 487 13.89 6.76 -9.51
CA VAL A 487 13.44 8.12 -9.82
C VAL A 487 12.02 8.05 -10.35
N LEU A 488 11.09 8.74 -9.70
CA LEU A 488 9.75 8.96 -10.22
C LEU A 488 9.77 10.21 -11.10
N ILE A 489 9.41 10.04 -12.37
CA ILE A 489 9.34 11.11 -13.38
C ILE A 489 7.91 11.25 -13.85
N GLY A 490 7.59 12.45 -14.30
CA GLY A 490 6.24 12.88 -14.60
C GLY A 490 5.74 13.85 -13.53
N SER A 491 4.79 14.69 -13.92
CA SER A 491 4.07 15.51 -12.97
C SER A 491 2.60 15.18 -13.11
N LYS A 492 2.04 14.62 -12.03
CA LYS A 492 0.61 14.41 -11.94
C LYS A 492 -0.18 15.70 -12.09
N ALA A 493 0.34 16.83 -11.60
CA ALA A 493 -0.28 18.14 -11.77
C ALA A 493 -0.31 18.59 -13.25
N ILE A 494 0.73 18.28 -14.04
CA ILE A 494 0.76 18.56 -15.48
C ILE A 494 -0.16 17.59 -16.23
N ALA A 495 -0.11 16.30 -15.89
CA ALA A 495 -0.99 15.27 -16.41
C ALA A 495 -2.46 15.64 -16.17
N GLU A 496 -2.84 16.03 -14.96
CA GLU A 496 -4.21 16.46 -14.63
C GLU A 496 -4.59 17.78 -15.30
N LEU A 497 -3.69 18.76 -15.43
CA LEU A 497 -3.96 19.99 -16.19
C LEU A 497 -4.20 19.72 -17.69
N HIS A 498 -3.50 18.74 -18.27
CA HIS A 498 -3.71 18.28 -19.65
C HIS A 498 -4.99 17.43 -19.77
N ASN A 499 -5.18 16.48 -18.85
CA ASN A 499 -6.27 15.48 -18.86
C ASN A 499 -7.60 16.02 -18.30
N GLN A 500 -7.61 17.20 -17.67
CA GLN A 500 -8.83 17.96 -17.39
C GLN A 500 -9.59 18.32 -18.68
N LYS A 501 -8.99 18.14 -19.86
CA LYS A 501 -9.62 18.43 -21.16
C LYS A 501 -10.32 17.26 -21.87
N SER A 502 -10.09 15.97 -21.54
CA SER A 502 -10.89 14.88 -22.15
C SER A 502 -10.69 13.47 -21.55
N ASP A 503 -9.46 12.97 -21.43
CA ASP A 503 -9.24 11.51 -21.47
C ASP A 503 -9.44 10.76 -20.14
N ASN A 504 -9.09 11.35 -18.99
CA ASN A 504 -9.26 10.65 -17.69
C ASN A 504 -10.73 10.50 -17.28
N LYS A 505 -11.57 11.49 -17.61
CA LYS A 505 -13.02 11.38 -17.34
C LYS A 505 -13.67 10.28 -18.14
N GLU A 506 -13.20 10.03 -19.36
CA GLU A 506 -13.72 8.94 -20.19
C GLU A 506 -13.31 7.57 -19.65
N ALA A 507 -12.07 7.42 -19.16
CA ALA A 507 -11.59 6.18 -18.53
C ALA A 507 -12.29 5.89 -17.18
N GLU A 508 -12.40 6.88 -16.29
CA GLU A 508 -13.14 6.78 -15.02
C GLU A 508 -14.61 6.43 -15.29
N LYS A 509 -15.22 7.11 -16.29
CA LYS A 509 -16.59 6.84 -16.69
C LYS A 509 -16.71 5.39 -17.16
N GLN A 510 -15.90 4.94 -18.13
CA GLN A 510 -15.90 3.56 -18.63
C GLN A 510 -15.69 2.50 -17.54
N ALA A 511 -14.83 2.74 -16.56
CA ALA A 511 -14.65 1.85 -15.42
C ALA A 511 -15.92 1.76 -14.56
N GLN A 512 -16.57 2.89 -14.31
CA GLN A 512 -17.84 2.97 -13.58
C GLN A 512 -19.00 2.29 -14.32
N GLU A 513 -19.04 2.38 -15.66
CA GLU A 513 -20.05 1.68 -16.49
C GLU A 513 -19.91 0.15 -16.35
N LYS A 514 -18.68 -0.35 -16.18
CA LYS A 514 -18.37 -1.80 -16.09
C LYS A 514 -18.28 -2.32 -14.64
N GLY A 515 -18.62 -1.50 -13.65
CA GLY A 515 -18.50 -1.83 -12.22
C GLY A 515 -17.06 -2.14 -11.78
N SER A 516 -16.07 -1.59 -12.50
CA SER A 516 -14.64 -1.85 -12.34
C SER A 516 -13.87 -0.62 -11.85
N ASP A 517 -14.51 0.28 -11.10
CA ASP A 517 -13.91 1.49 -10.53
C ASP A 517 -12.57 1.20 -9.81
N SER A 518 -12.43 0.05 -9.16
CA SER A 518 -11.21 -0.33 -8.43
C SER A 518 -10.04 -0.80 -9.30
N GLN A 519 -10.22 -0.97 -10.61
CA GLN A 519 -9.13 -1.30 -11.55
C GLN A 519 -8.32 -0.07 -12.00
N GLU A 520 -8.63 1.13 -11.50
CA GLU A 520 -7.86 2.34 -11.79
C GLU A 520 -6.38 2.18 -11.37
N SER A 521 -5.49 2.71 -12.19
CA SER A 521 -4.05 2.61 -11.96
C SER A 521 -3.65 3.30 -10.64
N LEU A 522 -2.99 2.55 -9.75
CA LEU A 522 -2.49 3.03 -8.45
C LEU A 522 -1.53 4.24 -8.56
N LEU A 523 -0.83 4.37 -9.69
CA LEU A 523 0.04 5.51 -10.02
C LEU A 523 -0.50 6.21 -11.26
N GLY A 524 -0.28 7.51 -11.39
CA GLY A 524 -0.77 8.31 -12.53
C GLY A 524 -0.28 7.75 -13.86
N VAL A 525 -1.10 7.78 -14.91
CA VAL A 525 -0.78 7.17 -16.21
C VAL A 525 0.52 7.73 -16.80
N ASP A 526 0.72 9.04 -16.69
CA ASP A 526 1.90 9.75 -17.21
C ASP A 526 3.12 9.72 -16.26
N GLU A 527 3.00 9.04 -15.12
CA GLU A 527 4.14 8.84 -14.23
C GLU A 527 4.98 7.65 -14.71
N GLU A 528 6.29 7.69 -14.48
CA GLU A 528 7.17 6.57 -14.78
C GLU A 528 8.17 6.38 -13.65
N VAL A 529 8.36 5.13 -13.24
CA VAL A 529 9.30 4.76 -12.18
C VAL A 529 10.53 4.17 -12.84
N PHE A 530 11.59 4.98 -12.91
CA PHE A 530 12.89 4.57 -13.41
C PHE A 530 13.65 3.82 -12.33
N TYR A 531 13.53 2.50 -12.38
CA TYR A 531 14.22 1.55 -11.53
C TYR A 531 14.52 0.30 -12.36
N ASP A 532 15.77 0.16 -12.79
CA ASP A 532 16.25 -0.93 -13.66
C ASP A 532 16.76 -2.09 -12.80
N VAL A 533 15.85 -2.69 -12.04
CA VAL A 533 16.11 -3.81 -11.15
C VAL A 533 15.04 -4.87 -11.34
N GLU A 534 15.46 -6.13 -11.45
CA GLU A 534 14.54 -7.26 -11.37
C GLU A 534 13.95 -7.37 -9.96
N LEU A 535 12.63 -7.38 -9.92
CA LEU A 535 11.87 -7.45 -8.68
C LEU A 535 11.57 -8.92 -8.33
N PRO A 536 11.54 -9.28 -7.04
CA PRO A 536 11.10 -10.61 -6.64
C PRO A 536 9.70 -10.93 -7.19
N GLU A 537 9.47 -12.17 -7.63
CA GLU A 537 8.14 -12.64 -8.06
C GLU A 537 7.29 -13.14 -6.88
N ASP A 538 7.93 -13.44 -5.73
CA ASP A 538 7.30 -13.99 -4.53
C ASP A 538 7.19 -12.94 -3.39
N GLY A 539 6.42 -13.26 -2.35
CA GLY A 539 6.36 -12.46 -1.11
C GLY A 539 5.54 -11.18 -1.25
N LEU A 540 6.10 -10.02 -0.87
CA LEU A 540 5.45 -8.71 -0.93
C LEU A 540 5.07 -8.30 -2.38
N ALA A 541 5.65 -8.95 -3.39
CA ALA A 541 5.33 -8.69 -4.81
C ALA A 541 3.86 -9.02 -5.15
N THR A 542 3.25 -9.94 -4.39
CA THR A 542 1.83 -10.30 -4.54
C THR A 542 0.86 -9.27 -3.92
N LEU A 543 1.37 -8.19 -3.29
CA LEU A 543 0.53 -7.06 -2.83
C LEU A 543 0.13 -6.12 -3.97
N LEU A 544 1.00 -5.98 -4.97
CA LEU A 544 0.84 -5.01 -6.06
C LEU A 544 0.86 -5.76 -7.39
N PRO A 545 -0.21 -5.73 -8.20
CA PRO A 545 -0.23 -6.48 -9.46
C PRO A 545 0.67 -5.86 -10.53
N ASN A 546 0.84 -4.53 -10.52
CA ASN A 546 1.59 -3.80 -11.55
C ASN A 546 3.10 -3.67 -11.21
N ASN A 547 3.96 -3.98 -12.17
CA ASN A 547 5.41 -3.80 -12.11
C ASN A 547 5.82 -2.38 -11.68
N LYS A 548 5.18 -1.33 -12.24
CA LYS A 548 5.47 0.07 -11.88
C LYS A 548 5.26 0.36 -10.39
N ALA A 549 4.14 -0.11 -9.82
CA ALA A 549 3.85 0.04 -8.40
C ALA A 549 4.83 -0.78 -7.53
N ARG A 550 5.22 -1.97 -7.99
CA ARG A 550 6.27 -2.74 -7.31
C ARG A 550 7.62 -2.01 -7.32
N LYS A 551 8.04 -1.41 -8.45
CA LYS A 551 9.27 -0.61 -8.53
C LYS A 551 9.25 0.56 -7.54
N PHE A 552 8.12 1.25 -7.44
CA PHE A 552 7.91 2.34 -6.50
C PHE A 552 8.13 1.89 -5.05
N LEU A 553 7.56 0.75 -4.67
CA LEU A 553 7.66 0.23 -3.30
C LEU A 553 9.03 -0.40 -2.99
N TYR A 554 9.60 -1.17 -3.92
CA TYR A 554 10.80 -1.97 -3.67
C TYR A 554 12.11 -1.20 -3.79
N ALA A 555 12.11 -0.01 -4.37
CA ALA A 555 13.29 0.83 -4.38
C ALA A 555 13.70 1.17 -2.93
N PRO A 556 14.97 0.94 -2.54
CA PRO A 556 15.44 1.37 -1.23
C PRO A 556 15.27 2.88 -1.04
N ILE A 557 15.64 3.65 -2.07
CA ILE A 557 15.46 5.09 -2.06
C ILE A 557 14.62 5.49 -3.26
N LEU A 558 13.65 6.35 -3.01
CA LEU A 558 12.76 6.88 -4.03
C LEU A 558 12.92 8.38 -4.10
N ALA A 559 13.40 8.91 -5.22
CA ALA A 559 13.42 10.34 -5.50
C ALA A 559 12.17 10.75 -6.27
N LEU A 560 11.44 11.75 -5.76
CA LEU A 560 10.20 12.26 -6.35
C LEU A 560 10.04 13.77 -6.12
N SER A 561 9.14 14.41 -6.85
CA SER A 561 8.75 15.79 -6.60
C SER A 561 7.75 15.89 -5.45
N GLN A 562 7.82 16.97 -4.65
CA GLN A 562 6.89 17.25 -3.56
C GLN A 562 5.47 17.52 -4.06
N THR A 563 5.30 17.88 -5.34
CA THR A 563 3.98 17.92 -5.97
C THR A 563 3.28 16.56 -5.94
N PHE A 564 4.00 15.44 -5.89
CA PHE A 564 3.42 14.13 -5.68
C PHE A 564 2.76 14.01 -4.29
N THR A 565 3.30 14.66 -3.25
CA THR A 565 2.83 14.52 -1.85
C THR A 565 1.61 15.37 -1.50
N HIS A 566 1.19 16.29 -2.38
CA HIS A 566 0.16 17.30 -2.09
C HIS A 566 -1.14 17.17 -2.91
N HIS A 567 -1.27 16.15 -3.78
CA HIS A 567 -2.43 16.04 -4.67
C HIS A 567 -3.32 14.82 -4.38
N ASP A 568 -4.63 14.99 -4.63
CA ASP A 568 -5.82 14.27 -4.16
C ASP A 568 -5.86 12.73 -4.30
N SER A 569 -4.81 12.10 -4.83
CA SER A 569 -4.71 10.63 -4.85
C SER A 569 -3.90 10.04 -3.71
N LEU A 570 -3.03 10.82 -3.06
CA LEU A 570 -2.46 10.35 -1.80
C LEU A 570 -3.50 10.44 -0.68
N SER A 571 -4.48 11.35 -0.72
CA SER A 571 -5.63 11.29 0.19
C SER A 571 -6.61 10.15 -0.14
N SER A 572 -6.53 9.55 -1.33
CA SER A 572 -7.26 8.33 -1.64
C SER A 572 -6.50 7.05 -1.26
N PHE A 573 -5.26 7.10 -0.76
CA PHE A 573 -4.49 5.90 -0.38
C PHE A 573 -3.67 5.99 0.93
N LEU A 574 -3.35 7.20 1.40
CA LEU A 574 -2.95 7.53 2.77
C LEU A 574 -4.14 8.14 3.49
#